data_AF-A0A921H9T7-F1
#
_entry.id   AF-A0A921H9T7-F1
#
_cell.length_a   1.000
_cell.length_b   1.000
_cell.length_c   1.000
_cell.angle_alpha   90.00
_cell.angle_beta   90.00
_cell.angle_gamma   90.00
#
_symmetry.space_group_name_H-M   'P 1'
#
loop_
_entity.id
_entity.type
_entity.pdbx_description
1 polymer ?
#
loop_
_entity_poly.entity_id
_entity_poly.type
_entity_poly.pdbx_seq_one_letter_code
_entity_poly.pdbx_strand_id
1 'polypeptide(L)'
;MDRTLIVFDMDTHCLEQNYHTTSWRNAYSDIQRILKKHGFTNIQGTVYLSDVGIKQAHGTLALQEVAVRYEWFAKCASNIQFYDLKDDFNAQFIVEGVQVAREAFNRSLEALRKELLEAGLSSAKVEEIIGKRAFSLQYLQENQLIK
;
A
#
# COMPACT_ATOMS: atom_id res chain seq x y z
N MET A 1 -12.00 1.97 14.81
CA MET A 1 -10.97 1.55 15.80
C MET A 1 -9.78 2.44 15.52
N ASP A 2 -9.49 3.37 16.40
CA ASP A 2 -8.54 4.43 16.07
C ASP A 2 -7.11 3.91 16.18
N ARG A 3 -6.31 4.17 15.14
CA ARG A 3 -4.87 3.94 15.11
C ARG A 3 -4.16 5.22 14.76
N THR A 4 -2.90 5.35 15.15
CA THR A 4 -2.05 6.48 14.81
C THR A 4 -0.88 6.00 13.95
N LEU A 5 -0.55 6.76 12.92
CA LEU A 5 0.68 6.62 12.15
C LEU A 5 1.70 7.64 12.63
N ILE A 6 2.96 7.21 12.70
CA ILE A 6 4.13 8.08 12.82
C ILE A 6 4.87 7.98 11.49
N VAL A 7 5.13 9.13 10.88
CA VAL A 7 5.95 9.25 9.67
C VAL A 7 7.04 10.25 9.96
N PHE A 8 8.25 9.97 9.52
CA PHE A 8 9.36 10.91 9.58
C PHE A 8 10.34 10.63 8.44
N ASP A 9 11.19 11.59 8.12
CA ASP A 9 12.28 11.40 7.18
C ASP A 9 13.59 11.28 7.95
N MET A 10 14.55 10.55 7.37
CA MET A 10 15.89 10.38 7.92
C MET A 10 16.93 10.75 6.88
N ASP A 11 17.81 11.69 7.22
CA ASP A 11 18.96 12.04 6.39
C ASP A 11 20.08 10.99 6.55
N THR A 12 20.35 10.25 5.48
CA THR A 12 21.37 9.20 5.45
C THR A 12 22.79 9.75 5.55
N HIS A 13 23.06 10.92 4.99
CA HIS A 13 24.37 11.58 5.09
C HIS A 13 24.62 12.07 6.52
N CYS A 14 23.58 12.60 7.18
CA CYS A 14 23.66 12.92 8.60
C CYS A 14 23.92 11.67 9.45
N LEU A 15 23.21 10.57 9.18
CA LEU A 15 23.40 9.31 9.90
C LEU A 15 24.82 8.74 9.72
N GLU A 16 25.38 8.77 8.52
CA GLU A 16 26.75 8.32 8.27
C GLU A 16 27.80 9.07 9.09
N GLN A 17 27.54 10.34 9.42
CA GLN A 17 28.46 11.19 10.20
C GLN A 17 28.21 11.13 11.72
N ASN A 18 26.97 10.96 12.14
CA ASN A 18 26.56 11.12 13.54
C ASN A 18 26.20 9.80 14.24
N TYR A 19 26.04 8.70 13.48
CA TYR A 19 25.76 7.40 14.07
C TYR A 19 27.02 6.77 14.66
N HIS A 20 26.85 6.12 15.80
CA HIS A 20 27.95 5.60 16.63
C HIS A 20 28.74 4.44 15.99
N THR A 21 28.29 3.87 14.87
CA THR A 21 29.01 2.82 14.12
C THR A 21 29.00 3.08 12.62
N THR A 22 29.89 2.41 11.88
CA THR A 22 29.94 2.42 10.41
C THR A 22 28.68 1.86 9.75
N SER A 23 27.90 1.03 10.44
CA SER A 23 26.64 0.47 9.91
C SER A 23 25.46 1.35 10.33
N TRP A 24 25.35 2.52 9.71
CA TRP A 24 24.29 3.49 9.97
C TRP A 24 22.87 2.92 9.79
N ARG A 25 22.70 1.86 8.98
CA ARG A 25 21.42 1.15 8.81
C ARG A 25 20.86 0.59 10.12
N ASN A 26 21.71 0.35 11.12
CA ASN A 26 21.28 -0.11 12.44
C ASN A 26 20.43 0.95 13.17
N ALA A 27 20.54 2.23 12.79
CA ALA A 27 19.72 3.31 13.32
C ALA A 27 18.21 3.03 13.22
N TYR A 28 17.77 2.48 12.08
CA TYR A 28 16.36 2.12 11.88
C TYR A 28 15.92 1.00 12.82
N SER A 29 16.77 -0.01 13.04
CA SER A 29 16.47 -1.11 13.96
C SER A 29 16.39 -0.64 15.41
N ASP A 30 17.22 0.34 15.78
CA ASP A 30 17.24 0.95 17.10
C ASP A 30 15.98 1.77 17.37
N ILE A 31 15.56 2.60 16.42
CA ILE A 31 14.29 3.33 16.49
C ILE A 31 13.13 2.33 16.56
N GLN A 32 13.10 1.34 15.66
CA GLN A 32 12.04 0.34 15.59
C GLN A 32 11.88 -0.40 16.91
N ARG A 33 12.99 -0.73 17.59
CA ARG A 33 12.96 -1.41 18.88
C ARG A 33 12.28 -0.60 19.97
N ILE A 34 12.50 0.72 20.00
CA ILE A 34 11.83 1.61 20.96
C ILE A 34 10.37 1.78 20.57
N LEU A 35 10.08 2.14 19.32
CA LEU A 35 8.72 2.35 18.85
C LEU A 35 7.84 1.10 19.03
N LYS A 36 8.39 -0.10 18.80
CA LYS A 36 7.69 -1.37 19.05
C LYS A 36 7.31 -1.58 20.52
N LYS A 37 8.11 -1.11 21.47
CA LYS A 37 7.76 -1.17 22.91
C LYS A 37 6.56 -0.29 23.25
N HIS A 38 6.39 0.80 22.50
CA HIS A 38 5.24 1.69 22.61
C HIS A 38 4.07 1.28 21.70
N GLY A 39 4.08 0.05 21.18
CA GLY A 39 3.00 -0.51 20.36
C GLY A 39 2.94 0.05 18.94
N PHE A 40 4.07 0.53 18.40
CA PHE A 40 4.17 0.94 17.00
C PHE A 40 4.94 -0.10 16.18
N THR A 41 4.28 -0.65 15.17
CA THR A 41 4.86 -1.63 14.24
C THR A 41 5.32 -0.93 12.97
N ASN A 42 6.53 -1.22 12.52
CA ASN A 42 7.05 -0.70 11.26
C ASN A 42 6.28 -1.31 10.08
N ILE A 43 5.72 -0.47 9.22
CA ILE A 43 5.12 -0.92 7.95
C ILE A 43 6.21 -0.95 6.89
N GLN A 44 6.88 0.20 6.72
CA GLN A 44 7.89 0.38 5.69
C GLN A 44 8.79 1.57 6.03
N GLY A 45 10.11 1.37 5.97
CA GLY A 45 11.08 2.45 6.15
C GLY A 45 10.88 3.18 7.47
N THR A 46 10.50 4.45 7.40
CA THR A 46 10.27 5.34 8.54
C THR A 46 8.79 5.52 8.89
N VAL A 47 7.90 4.67 8.35
CA VAL A 47 6.47 4.67 8.61
C VAL A 47 6.11 3.61 9.64
N TYR A 48 5.45 4.03 10.72
CA TYR A 48 5.07 3.18 11.83
C TYR A 48 3.58 3.31 12.12
N LEU A 49 2.90 2.18 12.27
CA LEU A 49 1.49 2.10 12.61
C LEU A 49 1.31 1.60 14.03
N SER A 50 0.45 2.27 14.78
CA SER A 50 0.14 1.87 16.14
C SER A 50 -0.80 0.67 16.20
N ASP A 51 -0.72 -0.05 17.32
CA ASP A 51 -1.79 -0.95 17.74
C ASP A 51 -3.09 -0.18 18.01
N VAL A 52 -4.20 -0.90 18.06
CA VAL A 52 -5.53 -0.30 18.28
C VAL A 52 -5.60 0.37 19.65
N GLY A 53 -6.09 1.61 19.68
CA GLY A 53 -6.30 2.38 20.91
C GLY A 53 -5.10 3.20 21.35
N ILE A 54 -3.96 3.06 20.69
CA ILE A 54 -2.80 3.93 20.88
C ILE A 54 -3.05 5.26 20.17
N LYS A 55 -2.84 6.35 20.91
CA LYS A 55 -3.08 7.73 20.45
C LYS A 55 -1.79 8.49 20.25
N GLN A 56 -1.86 9.65 19.60
CA GLN A 56 -0.76 10.60 19.40
C GLN A 56 0.05 10.91 20.67
N ALA A 57 -0.59 10.99 21.84
CA ALA A 57 0.11 11.21 23.11
C ALA A 57 1.13 10.08 23.42
N HIS A 58 0.79 8.83 23.14
CA HIS A 58 1.71 7.69 23.31
C HIS A 58 2.84 7.75 22.28
N GLY A 59 2.53 8.13 21.04
CA GLY A 59 3.53 8.35 20.01
C GLY A 59 4.52 9.47 20.36
N THR A 60 4.04 10.51 21.05
CA THR A 60 4.89 11.59 21.56
C THR A 60 5.88 11.06 22.60
N LEU A 61 5.41 10.25 23.56
CA LEU A 61 6.28 9.59 24.55
C LEU A 61 7.31 8.67 23.89
N ALA A 62 6.89 7.94 22.86
CA ALA A 62 7.77 7.05 22.09
C ALA A 62 8.89 7.83 21.40
N LEU A 63 8.57 8.93 20.70
CA LEU A 63 9.56 9.79 20.06
C LEU A 63 10.47 10.50 21.06
N GLN A 64 9.94 10.91 22.21
CA GLN A 64 10.75 11.47 23.29
C GLN A 64 11.78 10.46 23.79
N GLU A 65 11.40 9.18 23.99
CA GLU A 65 12.35 8.15 24.38
C GLU A 65 13.44 7.93 23.30
N VAL A 66 13.06 7.92 22.02
CA VAL A 66 14.02 7.82 20.91
C VAL A 66 15.00 9.00 20.94
N ALA A 67 14.50 10.23 21.03
CA ALA A 67 15.34 11.43 21.02
C ALA A 67 16.26 11.53 22.26
N VAL A 68 15.79 11.10 23.43
CA VAL A 68 16.60 11.06 24.66
C VAL A 68 17.69 9.99 24.57
N ARG A 69 17.39 8.83 23.99
CA ARG A 69 18.36 7.72 23.89
C ARG A 69 19.38 7.95 22.79
N TYR A 70 18.97 8.62 21.71
CA TYR A 70 19.75 8.74 20.49
C TYR A 70 19.87 10.20 20.07
N GLU A 71 20.96 10.86 20.49
CA GLU A 71 21.20 12.28 20.17
C GLU A 71 21.20 12.55 18.65
N TRP A 72 21.71 11.59 17.85
CA TRP A 72 21.71 11.67 16.39
C TRP A 72 20.29 11.71 15.79
N PHE A 73 19.28 11.22 16.49
CA PHE A 73 17.91 11.22 15.99
C PHE A 73 17.40 12.66 15.83
N ALA A 74 17.62 13.52 16.81
CA ALA A 74 17.21 14.92 16.73
C ALA A 74 17.95 15.71 15.62
N LYS A 75 19.17 15.28 15.26
CA LYS A 75 19.98 15.92 14.21
C LYS A 75 19.60 15.44 12.81
N CYS A 76 19.28 14.15 12.67
CA CYS A 76 19.13 13.50 11.38
C CYS A 76 17.68 13.20 10.99
N ALA A 77 16.73 13.25 11.95
CA ALA A 77 15.31 13.11 11.66
C ALA A 77 14.69 14.45 11.28
N SER A 78 13.80 14.45 10.30
CA SER A 78 13.05 15.62 9.86
C SER A 78 11.61 15.23 9.48
N ASN A 79 10.76 16.21 9.20
CA ASN A 79 9.38 15.99 8.74
C ASN A 79 8.57 15.00 9.58
N ILE A 80 8.74 15.04 10.92
CA ILE A 80 8.06 14.13 11.83
C ILE A 80 6.58 14.52 11.96
N GLN A 81 5.69 13.61 11.58
CA GLN A 81 4.25 13.83 11.50
C GLN A 81 3.46 12.69 12.14
N PHE A 82 2.32 13.05 12.73
CA PHE A 82 1.33 12.11 13.24
C PHE A 82 0.08 12.16 12.37
N TYR A 83 -0.48 11.00 12.04
CA TYR A 83 -1.77 10.89 11.37
C TYR A 83 -2.70 9.99 12.18
N ASP A 84 -3.94 10.43 12.39
CA ASP A 84 -4.97 9.60 13.00
C ASP A 84 -5.78 8.89 11.92
N LEU A 85 -5.76 7.57 11.97
CA LEU A 85 -6.57 6.70 11.15
C LEU A 85 -7.87 6.39 11.90
N LYS A 86 -8.98 6.94 11.42
CA LYS A 86 -10.31 6.68 11.99
C LYS A 86 -10.98 5.47 11.36
N ASP A 87 -10.86 5.34 10.04
CA ASP A 87 -11.48 4.29 9.25
C ASP A 87 -10.41 3.44 8.55
N ASP A 88 -10.16 2.26 9.10
CA ASP A 88 -9.37 1.22 8.43
C ASP A 88 -10.30 0.45 7.50
N PHE A 89 -10.35 0.86 6.24
CA PHE A 89 -11.25 0.28 5.24
C PHE A 89 -10.50 -0.77 4.42
N ASN A 90 -10.90 -2.04 4.57
CA ASN A 90 -10.36 -3.11 3.73
C ASN A 90 -10.91 -2.98 2.30
N ALA A 91 -10.08 -2.54 1.36
CA ALA A 91 -10.46 -2.36 -0.05
C ALA A 91 -10.35 -3.63 -0.91
N GLN A 92 -9.96 -4.78 -0.34
CA GLN A 92 -9.77 -6.04 -1.06
C GLN A 92 -11.03 -6.48 -1.83
N PHE A 93 -12.22 -6.25 -1.27
CA PHE A 93 -13.48 -6.61 -1.92
C PHE A 93 -13.72 -5.88 -3.26
N ILE A 94 -13.13 -4.69 -3.44
CA ILE A 94 -13.24 -3.93 -4.71
C ILE A 94 -12.52 -4.70 -5.81
N VAL A 95 -11.30 -5.15 -5.50
CA VAL A 95 -10.46 -5.92 -6.44
C VAL A 95 -11.11 -7.26 -6.75
N GLU A 96 -11.61 -7.95 -5.73
CA GLU A 96 -12.32 -9.22 -5.89
C GLU A 96 -13.57 -9.06 -6.74
N GLY A 97 -14.37 -8.01 -6.52
CA GLY A 97 -15.56 -7.72 -7.32
C GLY A 97 -15.24 -7.50 -8.81
N VAL A 98 -14.20 -6.72 -9.11
CA VAL A 98 -13.73 -6.52 -10.49
C VAL A 98 -13.25 -7.83 -11.12
N GLN A 99 -12.53 -8.64 -10.35
CA GLN A 99 -12.04 -9.93 -10.82
C GLN A 99 -13.18 -10.90 -11.15
N VAL A 100 -14.18 -11.01 -10.27
CA VAL A 100 -15.38 -11.84 -10.50
C VAL A 100 -16.12 -11.39 -11.76
N ALA A 101 -16.29 -10.09 -11.96
CA ALA A 101 -16.93 -9.54 -13.15
C ALA A 101 -16.12 -9.87 -14.43
N ARG A 102 -14.80 -9.73 -14.37
CA ARG A 102 -13.89 -10.09 -15.47
C ARG A 102 -14.00 -11.57 -15.84
N GLU A 103 -14.01 -12.45 -14.85
CA GLU A 103 -14.14 -13.89 -15.07
C GLU A 103 -15.51 -14.26 -15.67
N ALA A 104 -16.60 -13.63 -15.19
CA ALA A 104 -17.93 -13.83 -15.75
C ALA A 104 -18.01 -13.39 -17.21
N PHE A 105 -17.37 -12.26 -17.54
CA PHE A 105 -17.28 -11.79 -18.91
C PHE A 105 -16.49 -12.75 -19.79
N ASN A 106 -15.32 -13.21 -19.35
CA ASN A 106 -14.51 -14.18 -20.11
C ASN A 106 -15.28 -15.48 -20.36
N ARG A 107 -16.01 -15.99 -19.38
CA ARG A 107 -16.90 -17.15 -19.57
C ARG A 107 -17.97 -16.90 -20.64
N SER A 108 -18.52 -15.69 -20.67
CA SER A 108 -19.51 -15.30 -21.68
C SER A 108 -18.92 -15.18 -23.09
N LEU A 109 -17.67 -14.69 -23.21
CA LEU A 109 -16.96 -14.66 -24.49
C LEU A 109 -16.64 -16.07 -25.00
N GLU A 110 -16.24 -16.99 -24.12
CA GLU A 110 -15.98 -18.39 -24.50
C GLU A 110 -17.27 -19.11 -24.96
N ALA A 111 -18.39 -18.87 -24.27
CA ALA A 111 -19.68 -19.38 -24.71
C ALA A 111 -20.05 -18.87 -26.10
N LEU A 112 -19.94 -17.56 -26.33
CA LEU A 112 -20.19 -16.95 -27.63
C LEU A 112 -19.26 -17.49 -28.72
N ARG A 113 -17.97 -17.66 -28.40
CA ARG A 113 -16.99 -18.25 -29.32
C ARG A 113 -17.45 -19.63 -29.79
N LYS A 114 -17.90 -20.47 -28.85
CA LYS A 114 -18.40 -21.82 -29.14
C LYS A 114 -19.65 -21.78 -30.03
N GLU A 115 -20.63 -20.93 -29.69
CA GLU A 115 -21.85 -20.74 -30.49
C GLU A 115 -21.54 -20.31 -31.93
N LEU A 116 -20.61 -19.37 -32.12
CA LEU A 116 -20.24 -18.90 -33.46
C LEU A 116 -19.53 -19.98 -34.29
N LEU A 117 -18.70 -20.81 -33.66
CA LEU A 117 -18.08 -21.95 -34.32
C LEU A 117 -19.13 -23.01 -34.71
N GLU A 118 -20.08 -23.31 -33.83
CA GLU A 118 -21.19 -24.24 -34.09
C GLU A 118 -22.13 -23.72 -35.20
N ALA A 119 -22.32 -22.41 -35.30
CA ALA A 119 -23.03 -21.76 -36.40
C ALA A 119 -22.27 -21.80 -37.75
N GLY A 120 -21.07 -22.41 -37.79
CA GLY A 120 -20.29 -22.62 -39.01
C GLY A 120 -19.40 -21.45 -39.42
N LEU A 121 -19.15 -20.47 -38.53
CA LEU A 121 -18.18 -19.41 -38.82
C LEU A 121 -16.75 -19.95 -38.77
N SER A 122 -15.89 -19.43 -39.65
CA SER A 122 -14.47 -19.77 -39.62
C SER A 122 -13.78 -19.20 -38.38
N SER A 123 -12.80 -19.92 -37.84
CA SER A 123 -12.07 -19.51 -36.63
C SER A 123 -11.50 -18.09 -36.72
N ALA A 124 -11.02 -17.67 -37.90
CA ALA A 124 -10.50 -16.31 -38.10
C ALA A 124 -11.58 -15.23 -37.91
N LYS A 125 -12.80 -15.49 -38.38
CA LYS A 125 -13.93 -14.55 -38.28
C LYS A 125 -14.50 -14.50 -36.87
N VAL A 126 -14.49 -15.62 -36.15
CA VAL A 126 -14.85 -15.69 -34.73
C VAL A 126 -13.89 -14.85 -33.89
N GLU A 127 -12.58 -15.00 -34.09
CA GLU A 127 -11.57 -14.21 -33.36
C GLU A 127 -11.68 -12.71 -33.63
N GLU A 128 -11.99 -12.33 -34.87
CA GLU A 128 -12.24 -10.92 -35.22
C GLU A 128 -13.44 -10.36 -34.44
N ILE A 129 -14.54 -11.11 -34.33
CA ILE A 129 -15.77 -10.69 -33.63
C ILE A 129 -15.54 -10.61 -32.12
N ILE A 130 -14.89 -11.62 -31.54
CA ILE A 130 -14.56 -11.65 -30.11
C ILE A 130 -13.58 -10.52 -29.76
N GLY A 131 -12.55 -10.30 -30.58
CA GLY A 131 -11.59 -9.22 -30.42
C GLY A 131 -12.23 -7.84 -30.42
N LYS A 132 -13.20 -7.58 -31.32
CA LYS A 132 -13.96 -6.31 -31.33
C LYS A 132 -14.77 -6.09 -30.05
N ARG A 133 -15.37 -7.15 -29.48
CA ARG A 133 -16.14 -7.07 -28.22
C ARG A 133 -15.24 -6.93 -26.98
N ALA A 134 -14.10 -7.61 -26.95
CA ALA A 134 -13.12 -7.45 -25.88
C ALA A 134 -12.57 -6.01 -25.84
N PHE A 135 -12.29 -5.44 -27.02
CA PHE A 135 -11.83 -4.06 -27.17
C PHE A 135 -12.87 -3.02 -26.71
N SER A 136 -14.17 -3.21 -27.02
CA SER A 136 -15.20 -2.25 -26.57
C SER A 136 -15.30 -2.18 -25.04
N LEU A 137 -15.01 -3.28 -24.35
CA LEU A 137 -15.05 -3.34 -22.89
C LEU A 137 -13.83 -2.70 -22.24
N GLN A 138 -12.63 -2.89 -22.82
CA GLN A 138 -11.45 -2.12 -22.43
C GLN A 138 -11.68 -0.62 -22.61
N TYR A 139 -12.24 -0.20 -23.75
CA TYR A 139 -12.57 1.19 -24.01
C TYR A 139 -13.57 1.77 -22.99
N LEU A 140 -14.60 1.00 -22.60
CA LEU A 140 -15.55 1.43 -21.56
C LEU A 140 -14.91 1.52 -20.18
N GLN A 141 -14.03 0.58 -19.80
CA GLN A 141 -13.30 0.62 -18.54
C GLN A 141 -12.33 1.81 -18.45
N GLU A 142 -11.61 2.09 -19.54
CA GLU A 142 -10.67 3.22 -19.61
C GLU A 142 -11.38 4.57 -19.60
N ASN A 143 -12.57 4.68 -20.22
CA ASN A 143 -13.29 5.95 -20.35
C ASN A 143 -14.39 6.18 -19.29
N GLN A 144 -14.68 5.23 -18.41
CA GLN A 144 -15.60 5.41 -17.27
C GLN A 144 -14.92 5.68 -15.92
N LEU A 145 -13.59 5.71 -15.85
CA LEU A 145 -12.85 6.10 -14.64
C LEU A 145 -12.85 7.62 -14.35
N ILE A 146 -13.64 8.42 -15.08
CA ILE A 146 -13.90 9.83 -14.77
C ILE A 146 -15.40 10.05 -14.75
N LYS A 147 -16.02 9.87 -13.58
CA LYS A 147 -17.17 10.65 -13.11
C LYS A 147 -17.38 10.43 -11.61
#